data_AF-J3KW57-F1
#
_entry.id   AF-J3KW57-F1
#
_cell.length_a   1.000
_cell.length_b   1.000
_cell.length_c   1.000
_cell.angle_alpha   90.00
_cell.angle_beta   90.00
_cell.angle_gamma   90.00
#
_symmetry.space_group_name_H-M   'P 1'
#
loop_
_entity.id
_entity.type
_entity.pdbx_description
1 polymer ?
#
loop_
_entity_poly.entity_id
_entity_poly.type
_entity_poly.pdbx_seq_one_letter_code
_entity_poly.pdbx_strand_id
1 'polypeptide(L)' 'MKDKGIEEEMVAMLQLALSCASAAPDQRPKIGYVVKMIDEIRTCGEASPSHESMDESSGVSDSPAVSEGGAVSQ' A
#
# COMPACT_ATOMS: atom_id res chain seq x y z
N MET A 1 -9.74 22.30 -4.92
CA MET A 1 -9.08 22.35 -3.60
C MET A 1 -9.23 21.06 -2.80
N LYS A 2 -10.17 20.16 -3.15
CA LYS A 2 -10.37 18.88 -2.46
C LYS A 2 -9.21 17.89 -2.63
N ASP A 3 -8.44 17.98 -3.71
CA ASP A 3 -7.37 17.01 -4.02
C ASP A 3 -6.04 17.31 -3.32
N LYS A 4 -5.89 18.51 -2.73
CA LYS A 4 -4.61 18.95 -2.14
C LYS A 4 -4.18 18.12 -0.92
N GLY A 5 -5.13 17.68 -0.09
CA GLY A 5 -4.81 16.86 1.09
C GLY A 5 -4.32 15.46 0.73
N ILE A 6 -4.91 14.87 -0.32
CA ILE A 6 -4.51 13.54 -0.80
C ILE A 6 -3.13 13.60 -1.46
N GLU A 7 -2.87 14.63 -2.27
CA GLU A 7 -1.55 14.83 -2.89
C GLU A 7 -0.46 14.96 -1.81
N GLU A 8 -0.71 15.72 -0.74
CA GLU A 8 0.21 15.88 0.38
C GLU A 8 0.47 14.55 1.12
N GLU A 9 -0.57 13.75 1.37
CA GLU A 9 -0.43 12.41 1.97
C GLU A 9 0.38 11.47 1.07
N MET A 10 0.10 11.45 -0.23
CA MET A 10 0.81 10.63 -1.21
C MET A 10 2.29 11.03 -1.31
N VAL A 11 2.59 12.34 -1.32
CA VAL A 11 3.96 12.85 -1.34
C VAL A 11 4.70 12.45 -0.07
N ALA A 12 4.06 12.56 1.10
CA ALA A 12 4.67 12.14 2.36
C ALA A 12 4.95 10.64 2.42
N MET A 13 4.00 9.80 1.99
CA MET A 13 4.19 8.35 1.88
C MET A 13 5.32 7.98 0.91
N LEU A 14 5.38 8.65 -0.23
CA LEU A 14 6.43 8.42 -1.23
C LEU A 14 7.81 8.79 -0.68
N GLN A 15 7.94 9.92 0.01
CA GLN A 15 9.20 10.34 0.62
C GLN A 15 9.68 9.32 1.66
N LEU A 16 8.78 8.83 2.51
CA LEU A 16 9.10 7.77 3.47
C LEU A 16 9.55 6.48 2.76
N ALA A 17 8.88 6.09 1.68
CA ALA A 17 9.23 4.93 0.88
C ALA A 17 10.63 5.06 0.25
N LEU A 18 10.98 6.23 -0.28
CA LEU A 18 12.32 6.50 -0.81
C LEU A 18 13.40 6.37 0.27
N SER A 19 13.16 6.85 1.49
CA SER A 19 14.08 6.64 2.61
C SER A 19 14.24 5.15 2.97
N CYS A 20 13.14 4.38 2.94
CA CYS A 20 13.18 2.93 3.16
C CYS A 20 13.94 2.19 2.06
N ALA A 21 13.88 2.69 0.83
CA ALA A 21 14.52 2.12 -0.34
C ALA A 21 15.94 2.64 -0.60
N SER A 22 16.58 3.31 0.38
CA SER A 22 17.94 3.81 0.22
C SER A 22 18.91 2.72 -0.24
N ALA A 23 19.77 3.08 -1.22
CA ALA A 23 20.79 2.18 -1.75
C ALA A 23 21.78 1.75 -0.66
N ALA A 24 22.11 2.66 0.25
CA ALA A 24 22.93 2.40 1.42
C ALA A 24 22.06 1.81 2.54
N PRO A 25 22.27 0.55 2.97
CA PRO A 25 21.40 -0.13 3.93
C PRO A 25 21.41 0.50 5.32
N ASP A 26 22.52 1.13 5.70
CA ASP A 26 22.72 1.88 6.94
C ASP A 26 21.90 3.17 7.02
N GLN A 27 21.50 3.73 5.86
CA GLN A 27 20.67 4.93 5.78
C GLN A 27 19.17 4.62 5.87
N ARG A 28 18.78 3.34 5.83
CA ARG A 28 17.38 2.96 5.91
C ARG A 28 16.87 3.19 7.35
N PRO A 29 15.71 3.80 7.53
CA PRO A 29 15.14 3.99 8.86
C PRO A 29 14.83 2.65 9.53
N LYS A 30 14.88 2.63 10.87
CA LYS A 30 14.41 1.49 11.65
C LYS A 30 12.90 1.32 11.46
N ILE A 31 12.43 0.08 11.41
CA ILE A 31 11.00 -0.20 11.17
C ILE A 31 10.06 0.47 12.18
N GLY A 32 10.47 0.62 13.43
CA GLY A 32 9.68 1.35 14.44
C GLY A 32 9.48 2.84 14.12
N TYR A 33 10.46 3.48 13.48
CA TYR A 33 10.31 4.84 12.98
C TYR A 33 9.37 4.89 11.77
N VAL A 34 9.50 3.93 10.85
CA VAL A 34 8.64 3.84 9.66
C VAL A 34 7.17 3.69 10.05
N VAL A 35 6.85 2.79 10.98
CA VAL A 35 5.47 2.59 11.46
C VAL A 35 4.92 3.89 12.07
N LYS A 36 5.71 4.54 12.94
CA LYS A 36 5.33 5.83 13.52
C LYS A 36 5.03 6.89 12.46
N MET A 37 5.88 7.00 11.43
CA MET A 37 5.67 7.97 10.34
C MET A 37 4.42 7.64 9.51
N ILE A 38 4.13 6.36 9.26
CA ILE A 38 2.90 5.94 8.53
C ILE A 38 1.65 6.36 9.31
N ASP A 39 1.64 6.16 10.63
CA ASP A 39 0.51 6.55 11.48
C ASP A 39 0.32 8.08 11.50
N GLU A 40 1.42 8.84 11.56
CA GLU A 40 1.39 10.30 11.48
C GLU A 40 0.84 10.79 10.13
N ILE A 41 1.25 10.18 9.01
CA ILE A 41 0.79 10.56 7.67
C ILE A 41 -0.72 10.30 7.52
N ARG A 42 -1.20 9.14 7.98
CA ARG A 42 -2.63 8.78 7.94
C ARG A 42 -3.49 9.72 8.79
N THR A 43 -3.00 10.10 9.96
CA THR A 43 -3.72 11.01 10.87
C THR A 43 -3.79 12.44 10.30
N CYS A 44 -2.79 12.85 9.51
CA CYS A 44 -2.79 14.16 8.85
C CYS A 44 -3.88 14.27 7.75
N GLY A 45 -4.29 13.15 7.16
CA GLY A 45 -5.36 13.08 6.16
C GLY A 45 -6.78 13.22 6.71
N GLU A 46 -6.97 13.12 8.04
CA GLU A 46 -8.30 13.08 8.68
C GLU A 46 -9.03 14.43 8.72
N ALA A 47 -8.45 15.50 8.18
CA ALA A 47 -9.19 16.75 7.95
C ALA A 47 -10.11 16.69 6.71
N SER A 48 -10.10 15.62 5.91
CA SER A 48 -11.06 15.43 4.80
C SER A 48 -11.85 14.13 4.95
N PRO A 49 -13.20 14.17 4.94
CA PRO A 49 -14.06 13.02 5.15
C PRO A 49 -14.22 12.21 3.86
N SER A 50 -13.11 11.70 3.31
CA SER A 50 -13.12 10.79 2.15
C SER A 50 -12.42 9.49 2.49
N HIS A 51 -12.77 8.92 3.64
CA HIS A 51 -12.61 7.49 3.90
C HIS A 51 -13.82 6.78 3.26
N GLU A 52 -13.80 6.65 1.93
CA GLU A 52 -14.75 5.80 1.23
C GLU A 52 -14.43 4.36 1.65
N SER A 53 -15.24 3.87 2.60
CA SER A 53 -15.58 2.46 2.87
C SER A 53 -14.52 1.41 2.52
N MET A 54 -13.93 0.82 3.56
CA MET A 54 -13.58 -0.60 3.51
C MET A 54 -14.89 -1.37 3.28
N ASP A 55 -15.23 -1.60 2.02
CA ASP A 55 -16.27 -2.53 1.63
C ASP A 55 -15.77 -3.93 1.99
N GLU A 56 -16.31 -4.45 3.09
CA GLU A 56 -16.33 -5.86 3.46
C GLU A 56 -17.12 -6.67 2.39
N SER A 57 -16.66 -6.67 1.13
CA SER A 57 -17.08 -7.65 0.12
C SER A 57 -15.87 -8.34 -0.47
N SER A 58 -15.48 -9.43 0.21
CA SER A 58 -15.33 -10.74 -0.41
C SER A 58 -14.85 -10.75 -1.87
N GLY A 59 -13.63 -10.29 -2.11
CA GLY A 59 -12.84 -10.68 -3.27
C GLY A 59 -12.23 -12.06 -3.08
N VAL A 60 -13.05 -13.09 -2.83
CA VAL A 60 -12.63 -14.46 -3.13
C VAL A 60 -12.46 -14.52 -4.64
N SER A 61 -11.25 -14.22 -5.10
CA SER A 61 -10.84 -14.59 -6.45
C SER A 61 -10.73 -16.11 -6.44
N ASP A 62 -11.87 -16.77 -6.68
CA ASP A 62 -11.87 -18.16 -7.09
C ASP A 62 -11.12 -18.18 -8.42
N SER A 63 -9.83 -18.51 -8.36
CA SER A 63 -9.07 -18.86 -9.54
C SER A 63 -9.49 -20.29 -9.90
N PRO A 64 -10.26 -20.54 -10.97
CA PRO A 64 -10.43 -21.89 -11.43
C PRO A 64 -9.08 -22.34 -11.98
N ALA A 65 -8.38 -23.18 -11.23
CA ALA A 65 -7.26 -23.93 -11.73
C ALA A 65 -7.79 -24.87 -12.82
N VAL A 66 -7.67 -24.48 -14.10
CA VAL A 66 -7.83 -25.42 -15.21
C VAL A 66 -6.66 -26.39 -15.16
N SER A 67 -6.89 -27.53 -14.53
CA SER A 67 -6.03 -28.70 -14.59
C SER A 67 -6.33 -29.40 -15.91
N GLU A 68 -5.55 -29.12 -16.96
CA GLU A 68 -5.41 -30.07 -18.08
C GLU A 68 -4.20 -30.95 -17.79
N GLY A 69 -4.44 -31.99 -16.98
CA GLY A 69 -3.62 -33.17 -16.97
C GLY A 69 -4.06 -34.09 -18.10
N GLY A 70 -3.11 -34.54 -18.92
CA GLY A 70 -3.35 -35.65 -19.83
C GLY A 70 -2.51 -35.61 -21.09
N ALA A 71 -1.31 -36.16 -21.01
CA ALA A 71 -0.58 -36.60 -22.20
C ALA A 71 -1.49 -37.53 -23.03
N VAL A 72 -1.69 -37.20 -24.30
CA VAL A 72 -2.06 -38.20 -25.30
C VAL A 72 -0.85 -38.46 -26.18
N SER A 73 -0.27 -39.63 -25.98
CA SER A 73 0.67 -40.26 -26.88
C SER A 73 -0.08 -40.82 -28.09
N GLN A 74 0.27 -40.39 -29.30
CA GLN A 74 0.70 -41.21 -30.45
C GLN A 74 0.83 -40.36 -31.70
#